data_AF-A0A950P6I8-F1
#
_entry.id   AF-A0A950P6I8-F1
#
_cell.length_a   1.000
_cell.length_b   1.000
_cell.length_c   1.000
_cell.angle_alpha   90.00
_cell.angle_beta   90.00
_cell.angle_gamma   90.00
#
_symmetry.space_group_name_H-M   'P 1'
#
loop_
_entity.id
_entity.type
_entity.pdbx_description
1 polymer ?
#
loop_
_entity_poly.entity_id
_entity_poly.type
_entity_poly.pdbx_seq_one_letter_code
_entity_poly.pdbx_strand_id
1 'polypeptide(L)'
;MPRPAESAQPVAESVGTLLSVNVGMPKNVRWQGKNVFTGVFKEPVSGPRRVGKLNIEGDGQGDRVGHGGEQRAVFVYQIESYRHWERELGRSDFVYGQFGENFTVEGLGDEEVCIGDRYQIGTATFEVTQPRVTCYRVGIRMNDPRIPALLVSHHRPGFYFRVLEEGEVQEGDKIIQCASGPALMPIAEADALLYLPGHSRQQLLRALRIPALSPGWRASFQALLEEEPGGGNAGLAVTSPPPAWASFRELTVTAITRESESVISIRLEDPNGARLPAARPGQYLTLRVQPDTQQRSVLRNYSLSGPPDAGYYRITVKREHDGAASGYLHTRLAVGDQLDIAAPRGTFILDRTHAPVLLISAGIGATPVLAMLHALAEEHSDREIWWLHGSRNRREHSFAAEAHGLLASLTNVHTHVYYSRPDPDDLEGRDFDRVGRLTGSLLA
;
A
#
# COMPACT_ATOMS: atom_id res chain seq x y z
N MET A 1 -48.08 21.34 49.62
CA MET A 1 -47.10 21.59 48.55
C MET A 1 -46.26 20.34 48.40
N PRO A 2 -46.53 19.45 47.43
CA PRO A 2 -45.67 18.30 47.19
C PRO A 2 -44.37 18.75 46.49
N ARG A 3 -43.23 18.14 46.86
CA ARG A 3 -41.93 18.38 46.22
C ARG A 3 -42.00 17.98 44.74
N PRO A 4 -41.37 18.73 43.82
CA PRO A 4 -41.25 18.28 42.45
C PRO A 4 -40.35 17.04 42.41
N ALA A 5 -40.82 16.01 41.71
CA ALA A 5 -40.05 14.82 41.42
C ALA A 5 -38.78 15.20 40.64
N GLU A 6 -37.62 14.80 41.13
CA GLU A 6 -36.38 14.83 40.37
C GLU A 6 -36.60 13.98 39.11
N SER A 7 -36.56 14.63 37.95
CA SER A 7 -36.55 13.95 36.67
C SER A 7 -35.27 13.12 36.59
N ALA A 8 -35.41 11.80 36.67
CA ALA A 8 -34.31 10.88 36.39
C ALA A 8 -33.76 11.21 35.00
N GLN A 9 -32.49 11.64 34.95
CA GLN A 9 -31.75 11.75 33.69
C GLN A 9 -31.76 10.36 33.03
N PRO A 10 -32.01 10.26 31.71
CA PRO A 10 -31.94 8.98 31.02
C PRO A 10 -30.55 8.38 31.24
N VAL A 11 -30.50 7.18 31.82
CA VAL A 11 -29.25 6.40 31.92
C VAL A 11 -28.78 6.18 30.50
N ALA A 12 -27.63 6.76 30.13
CA ALA A 12 -27.08 6.59 28.80
C ALA A 12 -26.85 5.10 28.55
N GLU A 13 -27.59 4.53 27.59
CA GLU A 13 -27.55 3.10 27.30
C GLU A 13 -26.20 2.74 26.69
N SER A 14 -25.63 1.62 27.14
CA SER A 14 -24.33 1.18 26.66
C SER A 14 -24.45 0.62 25.25
N VAL A 15 -23.57 1.06 24.35
CA VAL A 15 -23.52 0.63 22.94
C VAL A 15 -22.48 -0.47 22.69
N GLY A 16 -21.78 -0.92 23.74
CA GLY A 16 -20.71 -1.89 23.64
C GLY A 16 -19.90 -2.05 24.93
N THR A 17 -18.94 -2.96 24.92
CA THR A 17 -18.04 -3.21 26.06
C THR A 17 -16.60 -3.27 25.57
N LEU A 18 -15.66 -2.68 26.32
CA LEU A 18 -14.23 -2.84 26.10
C LEU A 18 -13.80 -4.22 26.60
N LEU A 19 -13.50 -5.14 25.67
CA LEU A 19 -13.11 -6.52 26.00
C LEU A 19 -11.63 -6.66 26.34
N SER A 20 -10.79 -5.77 25.81
CA SER A 20 -9.36 -5.82 26.05
C SER A 20 -8.69 -4.48 25.81
N VAL A 21 -7.74 -4.14 26.68
CA VAL A 21 -6.73 -3.13 26.43
C VAL A 21 -5.45 -3.86 26.01
N ASN A 22 -4.96 -3.58 24.81
CA ASN A 22 -3.76 -4.18 24.26
C ASN A 22 -2.69 -3.11 24.04
N VAL A 23 -1.48 -3.40 24.48
CA VAL A 23 -0.34 -2.47 24.36
C VAL A 23 0.90 -3.21 23.87
N GLY A 24 1.83 -2.49 23.25
CA GLY A 24 3.10 -3.05 22.82
C GLY A 24 4.11 -1.99 22.42
N MET A 25 5.37 -2.20 22.82
CA MET A 25 6.47 -1.36 22.36
C MET A 25 6.95 -1.80 20.97
N PRO A 26 7.25 -0.87 20.06
CA PRO A 26 7.80 -1.18 18.75
C PRO A 26 9.08 -2.02 18.85
N LYS A 27 9.16 -3.07 18.04
CA LYS A 27 10.31 -3.99 18.01
C LYS A 27 10.72 -4.34 16.58
N ASN A 28 11.96 -4.78 16.43
CA ASN A 28 12.45 -5.33 15.18
C ASN A 28 11.91 -6.74 14.97
N VAL A 29 11.31 -6.99 13.82
CA VAL A 29 10.81 -8.31 13.41
C VAL A 29 11.46 -8.70 12.10
N ARG A 30 11.96 -9.94 12.02
CA ARG A 30 12.55 -10.45 10.79
C ARG A 30 11.44 -10.89 9.84
N TRP A 31 11.36 -10.26 8.68
CA TRP A 31 10.38 -10.56 7.65
C TRP A 31 11.04 -10.51 6.27
N GLN A 32 10.91 -11.58 5.49
CA GLN A 32 11.54 -11.72 4.17
C GLN A 32 13.05 -11.39 4.16
N GLY A 33 13.77 -11.87 5.17
CA GLY A 33 15.21 -11.64 5.31
C GLY A 33 15.62 -10.22 5.74
N LYS A 34 14.67 -9.31 5.98
CA LYS A 34 14.93 -7.93 6.45
C LYS A 34 14.40 -7.71 7.87
N ASN A 35 14.99 -6.77 8.58
CA ASN A 35 14.45 -6.30 9.86
C ASN A 35 13.43 -5.20 9.60
N VAL A 36 12.21 -5.39 10.12
CA VAL A 36 11.11 -4.43 10.05
C VAL A 36 10.82 -3.95 11.47
N PHE A 37 11.06 -2.67 11.73
CA PHE A 37 10.72 -2.04 13.01
C PHE A 37 9.21 -1.73 13.05
N THR A 38 8.46 -2.31 14.00
CA THR A 38 6.98 -2.25 14.00
C THR A 38 6.36 -2.35 15.39
N GLY A 39 5.26 -1.62 15.62
CA GLY A 39 4.39 -1.72 16.80
C GLY A 39 3.07 -2.48 16.55
N VAL A 40 3.01 -3.33 15.51
CA VAL A 40 1.81 -4.13 15.21
C VAL A 40 1.58 -5.27 16.20
N PHE A 41 2.61 -5.65 16.97
CA PHE A 41 2.52 -6.68 17.99
C PHE A 41 2.11 -6.02 19.30
N LYS A 42 0.84 -6.20 19.67
CA LYS A 42 0.28 -5.79 20.96
C LYS A 42 -0.21 -7.02 21.71
N GLU A 43 -0.18 -6.94 23.03
CA GLU A 43 -0.60 -8.00 23.93
C GLU A 43 -1.61 -7.44 24.94
N PRO A 44 -2.60 -8.24 25.37
CA PRO A 44 -3.57 -7.82 26.38
C PRO A 44 -2.90 -7.51 27.70
N VAL A 45 -3.37 -6.47 28.39
CA VAL A 45 -2.92 -6.10 29.73
C VAL A 45 -4.09 -6.05 30.71
N SER A 46 -3.86 -6.56 31.91
CA SER A 46 -4.83 -6.49 33.00
C SER A 46 -4.75 -5.16 33.77
N GLY A 47 -5.89 -4.78 34.34
CA GLY A 47 -6.06 -3.62 35.20
C GLY A 47 -6.18 -2.28 34.45
N PRO A 48 -6.45 -1.18 35.19
CA PRO A 48 -6.54 0.16 34.64
C PRO A 48 -5.27 0.59 33.91
N ARG A 49 -5.45 1.29 32.78
CA ARG A 49 -4.38 1.94 32.02
C ARG A 49 -4.72 3.40 31.78
N ARG A 50 -3.74 4.27 32.04
CA ARG A 50 -3.86 5.69 31.69
C ARG A 50 -3.86 5.86 30.17
N VAL A 51 -4.83 6.61 29.66
CA VAL A 51 -4.93 6.98 28.24
C VAL A 51 -4.61 8.46 28.09
N GLY A 52 -3.49 8.75 27.44
CA GLY A 52 -3.06 10.11 27.12
C GLY A 52 -3.41 10.54 25.71
N LYS A 53 -3.23 11.83 25.40
CA LYS A 53 -3.54 12.41 24.07
C LYS A 53 -2.89 11.71 22.87
N LEU A 54 -1.77 11.02 23.09
CA LEU A 54 -0.99 10.40 22.02
C LEU A 54 -1.03 8.88 22.04
N ASN A 55 -1.19 8.26 23.22
CA ASN A 55 -1.23 6.82 23.36
C ASN A 55 -1.72 6.36 24.75
N ILE A 56 -1.87 5.05 24.89
CA ILE A 56 -2.10 4.35 26.16
C ILE A 56 -0.77 4.05 26.85
N GLU A 57 -0.75 4.11 28.18
CA GLU A 57 0.37 3.67 29.00
C GLU A 57 0.81 2.24 28.64
N GLY A 58 2.10 2.08 28.33
CA GLY A 58 2.70 0.81 27.92
C GLY A 58 2.70 0.57 26.40
N ASP A 59 2.04 1.44 25.61
CA ASP A 59 2.01 1.34 24.16
C ASP A 59 2.96 2.33 23.49
N GLY A 60 3.62 1.89 22.40
CA GLY A 60 4.54 2.72 21.63
C GLY A 60 4.23 2.76 20.14
N GLN A 61 4.45 3.92 19.52
CA GLN A 61 4.32 4.13 18.08
C GLN A 61 5.70 4.09 17.41
N GLY A 62 5.90 3.14 16.47
CA GLY A 62 7.20 2.94 15.82
C GLY A 62 7.55 4.00 14.77
N ASP A 63 6.55 4.75 14.29
CA ASP A 63 6.69 5.87 13.38
C ASP A 63 5.62 6.92 13.75
N ARG A 64 6.06 8.05 14.31
CA ARG A 64 5.18 9.11 14.80
C ARG A 64 4.63 10.02 13.70
N VAL A 65 5.20 9.96 12.48
CA VAL A 65 4.78 10.80 11.35
C VAL A 65 3.74 10.06 10.51
N GLY A 66 3.96 8.77 10.22
CA GLY A 66 3.07 7.98 9.37
C GLY A 66 2.08 7.09 10.10
N HIS A 67 2.32 6.71 11.36
CA HIS A 67 1.59 5.65 12.07
C HIS A 67 1.17 6.03 13.50
N GLY A 68 1.18 7.32 13.81
CA GLY A 68 0.94 7.83 15.16
C GLY A 68 0.33 9.22 15.21
N GLY A 69 0.43 9.86 16.37
CA GLY A 69 -0.10 11.21 16.62
C GLY A 69 -1.53 11.23 17.15
N GLU A 70 -2.00 12.42 17.52
CA GLU A 70 -3.29 12.63 18.22
C GLU A 70 -4.48 12.03 17.46
N GLN A 71 -4.47 12.11 16.13
CA GLN A 71 -5.54 11.57 15.28
C GLN A 71 -5.60 10.04 15.25
N ARG A 72 -4.61 9.36 15.83
CA ARG A 72 -4.44 7.90 15.81
C ARG A 72 -4.01 7.38 17.18
N ALA A 73 -4.48 8.05 18.24
CA ALA A 73 -4.06 7.77 19.61
C ALA A 73 -4.45 6.36 20.06
N VAL A 74 -5.64 5.88 19.65
CA VAL A 74 -6.14 4.55 20.01
C VAL A 74 -6.75 3.88 18.79
N PHE A 75 -6.23 2.71 18.41
CA PHE A 75 -6.83 1.87 17.36
C PHE A 75 -7.87 0.92 17.97
N VAL A 76 -9.04 0.82 17.35
CA VAL A 76 -10.17 0.00 17.81
C VAL A 76 -10.51 -1.09 16.79
N TYR A 77 -10.77 -2.30 17.27
CA TYR A 77 -11.24 -3.41 16.43
C TYR A 77 -12.27 -4.28 17.16
N GLN A 78 -13.32 -4.69 16.44
CA GLN A 78 -14.48 -5.36 17.00
C GLN A 78 -14.32 -6.88 17.03
N ILE A 79 -14.83 -7.54 18.06
CA ILE A 79 -14.81 -9.01 18.21
C ILE A 79 -15.64 -9.71 17.12
N GLU A 80 -16.64 -9.03 16.57
CA GLU A 80 -17.41 -9.51 15.43
C GLU A 80 -16.53 -9.65 14.18
N SER A 81 -15.57 -8.74 13.99
CA SER A 81 -14.58 -8.81 12.92
C SER A 81 -13.60 -9.97 13.15
N TYR A 82 -13.20 -10.25 14.39
CA TYR A 82 -12.44 -11.47 14.71
C TYR A 82 -13.18 -12.73 14.26
N ARG A 83 -14.43 -12.90 14.69
CA ARG A 83 -15.27 -14.06 14.33
C ARG A 83 -15.46 -14.19 12.81
N HIS A 84 -15.55 -13.06 12.10
CA HIS A 84 -15.57 -13.04 10.63
C HIS A 84 -14.28 -13.61 10.05
N TRP A 85 -13.12 -13.12 10.49
CA TRP A 85 -11.83 -13.56 9.98
C TRP A 85 -11.49 -15.00 10.34
N GLU A 86 -11.95 -15.50 11.48
CA GLU A 86 -11.79 -16.91 11.83
C GLU A 86 -12.48 -17.83 10.82
N ARG A 87 -13.70 -17.46 10.41
CA ARG A 87 -14.45 -18.18 9.36
C ARG A 87 -13.79 -18.04 7.99
N GLU A 88 -13.46 -16.81 7.59
CA GLU A 88 -12.90 -16.51 6.26
C GLU A 88 -11.53 -17.18 6.05
N LEU A 89 -10.72 -17.25 7.09
CA LEU A 89 -9.35 -17.78 7.02
C LEU A 89 -9.27 -19.24 7.48
N GLY A 90 -10.36 -19.82 7.99
CA GLY A 90 -10.40 -21.20 8.48
C GLY A 90 -9.46 -21.44 9.67
N ARG A 91 -9.34 -20.48 10.58
CA ARG A 91 -8.44 -20.55 11.75
C ARG A 91 -9.08 -19.94 12.99
N SER A 92 -8.62 -20.37 14.16
CA SER A 92 -9.17 -19.98 15.47
C SER A 92 -8.08 -19.62 16.49
N ASP A 93 -6.88 -19.26 16.02
CA ASP A 93 -5.70 -18.94 16.83
C ASP A 93 -5.59 -17.45 17.16
N PHE A 94 -6.66 -16.67 16.99
CA PHE A 94 -6.63 -15.23 17.24
C PHE A 94 -6.71 -14.90 18.73
N VAL A 95 -5.95 -13.88 19.11
CA VAL A 95 -5.88 -13.34 20.48
C VAL A 95 -6.20 -11.85 20.44
N TYR A 96 -6.66 -11.25 21.53
CA TYR A 96 -6.87 -9.80 21.55
C TYR A 96 -5.56 -9.04 21.23
N GLY A 97 -5.67 -7.99 20.42
CA GLY A 97 -4.51 -7.30 19.82
C GLY A 97 -3.99 -7.93 18.52
N GLN A 98 -4.66 -8.96 17.97
CA GLN A 98 -4.22 -9.68 16.77
C GLN A 98 -4.08 -8.76 15.55
N PHE A 99 -4.94 -7.74 15.42
CA PHE A 99 -4.93 -6.81 14.29
C PHE A 99 -4.05 -5.58 14.55
N GLY A 100 -3.38 -5.57 15.72
CA GLY A 100 -2.55 -4.49 16.23
C GLY A 100 -3.35 -3.38 16.89
N GLU A 101 -4.61 -3.63 17.25
CA GLU A 101 -5.50 -2.68 17.90
C GLU A 101 -5.18 -2.52 19.38
N ASN A 102 -5.45 -1.32 19.88
CA ASN A 102 -5.34 -0.98 21.29
C ASN A 102 -6.59 -1.43 22.06
N PHE A 103 -7.77 -1.24 21.48
CA PHE A 103 -9.03 -1.67 22.08
C PHE A 103 -9.67 -2.76 21.25
N THR A 104 -9.81 -3.94 21.85
CA THR A 104 -10.72 -4.96 21.34
C THR A 104 -12.08 -4.75 22.00
N VAL A 105 -13.13 -4.57 21.20
CA VAL A 105 -14.46 -4.20 21.70
C VAL A 105 -15.53 -5.18 21.25
N GLU A 106 -16.61 -5.27 22.01
CA GLU A 106 -17.90 -5.80 21.58
C GLU A 106 -18.81 -4.62 21.19
N GLY A 107 -19.51 -4.75 20.06
CA GLY A 107 -20.26 -3.65 19.46
C GLY A 107 -19.38 -2.71 18.62
N LEU A 108 -19.90 -1.51 18.33
CA LEU A 108 -19.23 -0.49 17.51
C LEU A 108 -18.85 -0.97 16.09
N GLY A 109 -19.79 -1.54 15.33
CA GLY A 109 -19.52 -2.06 13.99
C GLY A 109 -19.03 -0.98 12.99
N ASP A 110 -18.17 -1.36 12.04
CA ASP A 110 -17.61 -0.43 11.03
C ASP A 110 -18.69 0.21 10.12
N GLU A 111 -19.86 -0.42 10.00
CA GLU A 111 -21.02 0.11 9.26
C GLU A 111 -21.92 1.03 10.11
N GLU A 112 -21.73 1.03 11.43
CA GLU A 112 -22.57 1.77 12.39
C GLU A 112 -21.84 3.01 12.93
N VAL A 113 -20.56 2.85 13.28
CA VAL A 113 -19.73 3.92 13.84
C VAL A 113 -19.43 4.95 12.78
N CYS A 114 -19.66 6.22 13.11
CA CYS A 114 -19.44 7.34 12.22
C CYS A 114 -18.22 8.19 12.62
N ILE A 115 -17.55 8.79 11.62
CA ILE A 115 -16.49 9.77 11.89
C ILE A 115 -17.07 10.98 12.63
N GLY A 116 -16.47 11.33 13.76
CA GLY A 116 -16.94 12.37 14.67
C GLY A 116 -17.85 11.88 15.80
N ASP A 117 -18.22 10.59 15.83
CA ASP A 117 -18.89 10.02 17.00
C ASP A 117 -17.99 10.15 18.23
N ARG A 118 -18.62 10.41 19.38
CA ARG A 118 -17.93 10.57 20.66
C ARG A 118 -18.38 9.52 21.64
N TYR A 119 -17.42 8.93 22.33
CA TYR A 119 -17.67 7.85 23.28
C TYR A 119 -16.95 8.13 24.59
N GLN A 120 -17.58 7.73 25.69
CA GLN A 120 -16.95 7.59 26.98
C GLN A 120 -16.66 6.10 27.22
N ILE A 121 -15.44 5.82 27.66
CA ILE A 121 -14.99 4.49 28.10
C ILE A 121 -14.15 4.71 29.36
N GLY A 122 -14.54 4.08 30.46
CA GLY A 122 -13.97 4.37 31.77
C GLY A 122 -14.14 5.86 32.12
N THR A 123 -13.03 6.53 32.44
CA THR A 123 -13.00 7.98 32.72
C THR A 123 -12.48 8.82 31.56
N ALA A 124 -12.17 8.20 30.42
CA ALA A 124 -11.68 8.89 29.22
C ALA A 124 -12.81 9.14 28.21
N THR A 125 -12.69 10.21 27.43
CA THR A 125 -13.59 10.50 26.31
C THR A 125 -12.83 10.55 25.00
N PHE A 126 -13.47 10.03 23.95
CA PHE A 126 -12.86 9.77 22.66
C PHE A 126 -13.70 10.35 21.53
N GLU A 127 -13.08 10.66 20.40
CA GLU A 127 -13.77 11.02 19.16
C GLU A 127 -13.19 10.23 17.99
N VAL A 128 -14.06 9.66 17.14
CA VAL A 128 -13.66 8.93 15.93
C VAL A 128 -13.09 9.89 14.89
N THR A 129 -11.90 9.60 14.39
CA THR A 129 -11.17 10.51 13.49
C THR A 129 -11.02 10.00 12.07
N GLN A 130 -10.84 8.68 11.91
CA GLN A 130 -10.58 8.06 10.62
C GLN A 130 -10.67 6.52 10.69
N PRO A 131 -10.93 5.85 9.55
CA PRO A 131 -10.66 4.43 9.41
C PRO A 131 -9.17 4.12 9.56
N ARG A 132 -8.87 2.85 9.86
CA ARG A 132 -7.50 2.35 9.90
C ARG A 132 -6.98 2.14 8.48
N VAL A 133 -5.97 2.94 8.13
CA VAL A 133 -5.21 2.78 6.89
C VAL A 133 -4.58 1.40 6.86
N THR A 134 -4.91 0.61 5.86
CA THR A 134 -4.44 -0.77 5.76
C THR A 134 -3.01 -0.83 5.22
N CYS A 135 -2.10 -1.47 5.96
CA CYS A 135 -0.68 -1.56 5.59
C CYS A 135 -0.16 -2.98 5.72
N TYR A 136 0.96 -3.30 5.03
CA TYR A 136 1.53 -4.65 5.00
C TYR A 136 1.88 -5.24 6.38
N ARG A 137 2.02 -4.40 7.42
CA ARG A 137 2.43 -4.81 8.77
C ARG A 137 1.41 -5.73 9.45
N VAL A 138 0.10 -5.54 9.19
CA VAL A 138 -0.91 -6.49 9.72
C VAL A 138 -0.74 -7.87 9.08
N GLY A 139 -0.34 -7.93 7.81
CA GLY A 139 -0.02 -9.18 7.15
C GLY A 139 1.20 -9.90 7.74
N ILE A 140 2.16 -9.15 8.31
CA ILE A 140 3.26 -9.72 9.08
C ILE A 140 2.73 -10.39 10.35
N ARG A 141 1.89 -9.68 11.13
CA ARG A 141 1.33 -10.20 12.39
C ARG A 141 0.44 -11.43 12.17
N MET A 142 -0.36 -11.39 11.11
CA MET A 142 -1.30 -12.46 10.73
C MET A 142 -0.62 -13.63 10.00
N ASN A 143 0.65 -13.46 9.64
CA ASN A 143 1.38 -14.37 8.75
C ASN A 143 0.63 -14.64 7.42
N ASP A 144 -0.03 -13.61 6.90
CA ASP A 144 -0.76 -13.69 5.63
C ASP A 144 -0.67 -12.33 4.91
N PRO A 145 0.07 -12.23 3.79
CA PRO A 145 0.27 -10.97 3.09
C PRO A 145 -0.99 -10.44 2.39
N ARG A 146 -2.08 -11.22 2.32
CA ARG A 146 -3.34 -10.81 1.68
C ARG A 146 -4.22 -9.96 2.59
N ILE A 147 -4.03 -10.04 3.91
CA ILE A 147 -4.88 -9.38 4.91
C ILE A 147 -5.12 -7.89 4.62
N PRO A 148 -4.12 -7.09 4.20
CA PRO A 148 -4.39 -5.69 3.91
C PRO A 148 -5.44 -5.47 2.81
N ALA A 149 -5.42 -6.29 1.75
CA ALA A 149 -6.42 -6.19 0.69
C ALA A 149 -7.78 -6.73 1.16
N LEU A 150 -7.77 -7.80 1.96
CA LEU A 150 -8.99 -8.43 2.47
C LEU A 150 -9.77 -7.49 3.39
N LEU A 151 -9.09 -6.78 4.31
CA LEU A 151 -9.74 -5.83 5.23
C LEU A 151 -10.57 -4.77 4.49
N VAL A 152 -10.06 -4.25 3.37
CA VAL A 152 -10.79 -3.31 2.50
C VAL A 152 -11.95 -4.01 1.80
N SER A 153 -11.68 -5.13 1.11
CA SER A 153 -12.71 -5.80 0.29
C SER A 153 -13.88 -6.40 1.10
N HIS A 154 -13.66 -6.69 2.38
CA HIS A 154 -14.70 -7.16 3.29
C HIS A 154 -15.29 -6.04 4.16
N HIS A 155 -14.94 -4.78 3.92
CA HIS A 155 -15.45 -3.61 4.66
C HIS A 155 -15.21 -3.69 6.18
N ARG A 156 -14.04 -4.18 6.60
CA ARG A 156 -13.68 -4.36 8.02
C ARG A 156 -12.36 -3.70 8.39
N PRO A 157 -12.17 -2.40 8.12
CA PRO A 157 -10.90 -1.72 8.36
C PRO A 157 -10.62 -1.54 9.87
N GLY A 158 -11.64 -1.38 10.71
CA GLY A 158 -11.50 -0.77 12.03
C GLY A 158 -11.22 0.74 11.95
N PHE A 159 -11.06 1.38 13.10
CA PHE A 159 -10.97 2.85 13.16
C PHE A 159 -10.12 3.37 14.32
N TYR A 160 -9.75 4.64 14.24
CA TYR A 160 -9.00 5.33 15.26
C TYR A 160 -9.85 6.32 16.04
N PHE A 161 -9.54 6.42 17.33
CA PHE A 161 -9.92 7.54 18.19
C PHE A 161 -8.77 8.53 18.34
N ARG A 162 -9.14 9.81 18.48
CA ARG A 162 -8.38 10.77 19.29
C ARG A 162 -8.98 10.85 20.70
N VAL A 163 -8.17 11.27 21.65
CA VAL A 163 -8.58 11.43 23.05
C VAL A 163 -9.02 12.88 23.28
N LEU A 164 -10.26 13.10 23.71
CA LEU A 164 -10.79 14.42 24.06
C LEU A 164 -10.45 14.77 25.51
N GLU A 165 -10.70 13.85 26.43
CA GLU A 165 -10.33 13.95 27.84
C GLU A 165 -9.54 12.71 28.24
N GLU A 166 -8.36 12.94 28.82
CA GLU A 166 -7.49 11.86 29.27
C GLU A 166 -8.04 11.21 30.54
N GLY A 167 -8.01 9.89 30.59
CA GLY A 167 -8.62 9.12 31.66
C GLY A 167 -7.92 7.79 31.86
N GLU A 168 -8.60 6.91 32.57
CA GLU A 168 -8.24 5.51 32.73
C GLU A 168 -9.30 4.63 32.08
N VAL A 169 -8.84 3.53 31.50
CA VAL A 169 -9.66 2.50 30.87
C VAL A 169 -9.20 1.12 31.34
N GLN A 170 -10.12 0.17 31.36
CA GLN A 170 -9.83 -1.23 31.64
C GLN A 170 -10.80 -2.16 30.91
N GLU A 171 -10.43 -3.44 30.82
CA GLU A 171 -11.34 -4.50 30.42
C GLU A 171 -12.65 -4.46 31.26
N GLY A 172 -13.78 -4.65 30.58
CA GLY A 172 -15.12 -4.64 31.16
C GLY A 172 -15.79 -3.27 31.18
N ASP A 173 -15.06 -2.18 30.91
CA ASP A 173 -15.65 -0.85 30.84
C ASP A 173 -16.76 -0.77 29.79
N LYS A 174 -17.88 -0.17 30.17
CA LYS A 174 -18.99 0.09 29.26
C LYS A 174 -18.65 1.23 28.31
N ILE A 175 -19.02 1.04 27.06
CA ILE A 175 -18.89 2.06 26.03
C ILE A 175 -20.22 2.79 25.95
N ILE A 176 -20.16 4.11 26.13
CA ILE A 176 -21.33 4.99 26.14
C ILE A 176 -21.16 5.99 25.00
N GLN A 177 -22.10 6.05 24.07
CA GLN A 177 -22.08 7.08 23.03
C GLN A 177 -22.59 8.40 23.60
N CYS A 178 -21.71 9.41 23.63
CA CYS A 178 -22.03 10.74 24.17
C CYS A 178 -22.60 11.68 23.09
N ALA A 179 -22.15 11.52 21.84
CA ALA A 179 -22.63 12.31 20.72
C ALA A 179 -22.41 11.58 19.38
N SER A 180 -23.26 11.87 18.41
CA SER A 180 -23.09 11.41 17.02
C SER A 180 -22.33 12.43 16.17
N GLY A 181 -21.56 11.94 15.21
CA GLY A 181 -20.83 12.73 14.23
C GLY A 181 -21.77 13.48 13.28
N PRO A 182 -21.45 14.73 12.91
CA PRO A 182 -22.41 15.63 12.26
C PRO A 182 -22.80 15.24 10.82
N ALA A 183 -22.02 14.39 10.14
CA ALA A 183 -22.29 13.99 8.76
C ALA A 183 -22.81 12.55 8.63
N LEU A 184 -22.88 11.80 9.75
CA LEU A 184 -23.29 10.40 9.79
C LEU A 184 -22.59 9.58 8.68
N MET A 185 -21.26 9.64 8.68
CA MET A 185 -20.40 8.96 7.70
C MET A 185 -19.80 7.71 8.36
N PRO A 186 -20.30 6.50 8.04
CA PRO A 186 -19.77 5.26 8.59
C PRO A 186 -18.30 5.06 8.28
N ILE A 187 -17.58 4.34 9.14
CA ILE A 187 -16.18 3.97 8.94
C ILE A 187 -16.00 3.19 7.64
N ALA A 188 -16.83 2.17 7.41
CA ALA A 188 -16.79 1.35 6.20
C ALA A 188 -17.06 2.18 4.94
N GLU A 189 -17.95 3.17 5.02
CA GLU A 189 -18.21 4.07 3.90
C GLU A 189 -17.01 4.96 3.61
N ALA A 190 -16.46 5.62 4.63
CA ALA A 190 -15.29 6.48 4.47
C ALA A 190 -14.09 5.70 3.88
N ASP A 191 -13.84 4.48 4.37
CA ASP A 191 -12.80 3.59 3.84
C ASP A 191 -13.04 3.21 2.38
N ALA A 192 -14.28 2.89 2.03
CA ALA A 192 -14.69 2.61 0.66
C ALA A 192 -14.50 3.83 -0.27
N LEU A 193 -14.80 5.06 0.17
CA LEU A 193 -14.54 6.26 -0.63
C LEU A 193 -13.08 6.38 -1.04
N LEU A 194 -12.19 5.89 -0.19
CA LEU A 194 -10.76 5.99 -0.38
C LEU A 194 -10.18 4.90 -1.27
N TYR A 195 -10.65 3.66 -1.09
CA TYR A 195 -10.01 2.48 -1.66
C TYR A 195 -10.84 1.77 -2.73
N LEU A 196 -12.15 1.99 -2.77
CA LEU A 196 -13.06 1.33 -3.71
C LEU A 196 -13.54 2.31 -4.79
N PRO A 197 -13.78 1.81 -6.03
CA PRO A 197 -14.33 2.62 -7.10
C PRO A 197 -15.81 2.95 -6.85
N GLY A 198 -16.34 3.93 -7.59
CA GLY A 198 -17.77 4.22 -7.60
C GLY A 198 -18.25 5.22 -6.54
N HIS A 199 -17.34 5.96 -5.91
CA HIS A 199 -17.71 7.06 -5.02
C HIS A 199 -18.34 8.23 -5.80
N SER A 200 -19.34 8.87 -5.20
CA SER A 200 -19.92 10.10 -5.74
C SER A 200 -19.20 11.34 -5.21
N ARG A 201 -19.15 12.40 -6.02
CA ARG A 201 -18.70 13.73 -5.60
C ARG A 201 -19.42 14.21 -4.34
N GLN A 202 -20.71 13.90 -4.20
CA GLN A 202 -21.51 14.25 -3.03
C GLN A 202 -21.01 13.56 -1.75
N GLN A 203 -20.61 12.29 -1.83
CA GLN A 203 -20.06 11.57 -0.67
C GLN A 203 -18.73 12.16 -0.22
N LEU A 204 -17.83 12.49 -1.16
CA LEU A 204 -16.56 13.15 -0.85
C LEU A 204 -16.76 14.53 -0.20
N LEU A 205 -17.66 15.35 -0.76
CA LEU A 205 -18.03 16.64 -0.17
C LEU A 205 -18.64 16.49 1.23
N ARG A 206 -19.45 15.44 1.46
CA ARG A 206 -20.01 15.13 2.79
C ARG A 206 -18.88 14.78 3.77
N ALA A 207 -17.94 13.93 3.38
CA ALA A 207 -16.80 13.56 4.22
C ALA A 207 -15.94 14.78 4.59
N LEU A 208 -15.67 15.68 3.64
CA LEU A 208 -14.87 16.88 3.89
C LEU A 208 -15.52 17.90 4.83
N ARG A 209 -16.84 17.86 5.02
CA ARG A 209 -17.54 18.71 6.00
C ARG A 209 -17.34 18.25 7.45
N ILE A 210 -16.80 17.06 7.67
CA ILE A 210 -16.62 16.50 9.02
C ILE A 210 -15.40 17.17 9.67
N PRO A 211 -15.56 17.91 10.79
CA PRO A 211 -14.43 18.57 11.44
C PRO A 211 -13.43 17.58 12.05
N ALA A 212 -13.92 16.44 12.54
CA ALA A 212 -13.11 15.39 13.16
C ALA A 212 -12.26 14.57 12.16
N LEU A 213 -12.53 14.67 10.86
CA LEU A 213 -11.80 13.93 9.84
C LEU A 213 -10.32 14.34 9.84
N SER A 214 -9.43 13.34 9.96
CA SER A 214 -8.00 13.61 10.09
C SER A 214 -7.41 14.32 8.86
N PRO A 215 -6.34 15.13 9.04
CA PRO A 215 -5.76 15.91 7.94
C PRO A 215 -5.32 15.05 6.75
N GLY A 216 -4.78 13.85 7.01
CA GLY A 216 -4.39 12.91 5.97
C GLY A 216 -5.57 12.51 5.09
N TRP A 217 -6.67 12.04 5.69
CA TRP A 217 -7.90 11.66 4.97
C TRP A 217 -8.59 12.86 4.31
N ARG A 218 -8.50 14.05 4.90
CA ARG A 218 -9.00 15.28 4.28
C ARG A 218 -8.26 15.60 2.98
N ALA A 219 -6.93 15.64 3.02
CA ALA A 219 -6.10 15.90 1.84
C ALA A 219 -6.37 14.86 0.74
N SER A 220 -6.58 13.61 1.16
CA SER A 220 -6.97 12.51 0.30
C SER A 220 -8.26 12.79 -0.45
N PHE A 221 -9.36 13.01 0.26
CA PHE A 221 -10.67 13.29 -0.32
C PHE A 221 -10.71 14.61 -1.13
N GLN A 222 -9.87 15.60 -0.79
CA GLN A 222 -9.69 16.81 -1.60
C GLN A 222 -9.07 16.47 -2.96
N ALA A 223 -7.99 15.68 -2.98
CA ALA A 223 -7.41 15.20 -4.23
C ALA A 223 -8.44 14.42 -5.07
N LEU A 224 -9.27 13.57 -4.43
CA LEU A 224 -10.33 12.82 -5.11
C LEU A 224 -11.43 13.72 -5.72
N LEU A 225 -11.63 14.92 -5.18
CA LEU A 225 -12.61 15.90 -5.67
C LEU A 225 -12.07 16.81 -6.78
N GLU A 226 -10.76 17.06 -6.73
CA GLU A 226 -10.02 17.79 -7.76
C GLU A 226 -9.80 16.92 -9.00
N GLU A 227 -9.79 15.60 -8.80
CA GLU A 227 -9.92 14.60 -9.86
C GLU A 227 -11.40 14.47 -10.32
N GLU A 228 -11.64 14.49 -11.64
CA GLU A 228 -12.94 14.11 -12.23
C GLU A 228 -13.33 12.68 -11.76
N PRO A 229 -14.63 12.36 -11.57
CA PRO A 229 -15.08 11.25 -10.73
C PRO A 229 -14.37 9.92 -11.02
N GLY A 230 -13.67 9.39 -10.00
CA GLY A 230 -12.93 8.13 -10.08
C GLY A 230 -11.62 8.09 -9.28
N GLY A 231 -11.16 9.19 -8.69
CA GLY A 231 -9.92 9.25 -7.92
C GLY A 231 -10.07 8.69 -6.52
N GLY A 232 -9.30 7.68 -6.13
CA GLY A 232 -9.09 7.20 -4.75
C GLY A 232 -7.64 7.46 -4.31
N ASN A 233 -7.30 7.30 -3.03
CA ASN A 233 -6.02 7.79 -2.50
C ASN A 233 -4.77 7.18 -3.15
N ALA A 234 -3.73 8.01 -3.22
CA ALA A 234 -2.41 7.82 -3.81
C ALA A 234 -1.48 6.74 -3.17
N GLY A 235 -2.03 5.69 -2.57
CA GLY A 235 -1.27 4.56 -2.01
C GLY A 235 -1.42 3.26 -2.77
N LEU A 236 -2.62 2.93 -3.26
CA LEU A 236 -2.92 1.62 -3.84
C LEU A 236 -4.04 1.59 -4.89
N ALA A 237 -4.69 2.72 -5.24
CA ALA A 237 -5.75 2.73 -6.24
C ALA A 237 -5.87 4.09 -6.96
N VAL A 238 -5.18 4.25 -8.07
CA VAL A 238 -5.68 5.10 -9.17
C VAL A 238 -6.53 4.19 -10.04
N THR A 239 -7.72 4.67 -10.36
CA THR A 239 -8.55 4.09 -11.41
C THR A 239 -7.75 4.11 -12.71
N SER A 240 -7.17 2.97 -13.02
CA SER A 240 -6.75 2.68 -14.39
C SER A 240 -8.03 2.59 -15.23
N PRO A 241 -8.00 2.99 -16.51
CA PRO A 241 -9.06 2.60 -17.44
C PRO A 241 -9.33 1.09 -17.31
N PRO A 242 -10.57 0.63 -17.59
CA PRO A 242 -10.91 -0.78 -17.45
C PRO A 242 -9.83 -1.62 -18.12
N PRO A 243 -9.33 -2.66 -17.42
CA PRO A 243 -8.21 -3.45 -17.92
C PRO A 243 -8.57 -3.94 -19.31
N ALA A 244 -7.61 -3.91 -20.23
CA ALA A 244 -7.86 -4.23 -21.63
C ALA A 244 -8.49 -5.62 -21.84
N TRP A 245 -8.42 -6.50 -20.83
CA TRP A 245 -9.26 -7.67 -20.67
C TRP A 245 -9.55 -7.94 -19.17
N ALA A 246 -10.69 -8.58 -18.88
CA ALA A 246 -11.25 -8.66 -17.51
C ALA A 246 -10.60 -9.71 -16.59
N SER A 247 -10.00 -10.77 -17.13
CA SER A 247 -9.44 -11.90 -16.36
C SER A 247 -7.95 -12.13 -16.70
N PHE A 248 -7.45 -13.35 -16.49
CA PHE A 248 -6.18 -13.78 -17.08
C PHE A 248 -6.39 -14.14 -18.56
N ARG A 249 -5.41 -13.77 -19.37
CA ARG A 249 -5.26 -14.15 -20.77
C ARG A 249 -3.94 -14.89 -20.91
N GLU A 250 -3.95 -15.99 -21.64
CA GLU A 250 -2.72 -16.70 -21.97
C GLU A 250 -1.92 -15.89 -23.00
N LEU A 251 -0.68 -15.53 -22.65
CA LEU A 251 0.31 -14.95 -23.56
C LEU A 251 1.46 -15.93 -23.75
N THR A 252 2.02 -15.96 -24.96
CA THR A 252 3.14 -16.83 -25.31
C THR A 252 4.46 -16.13 -25.03
N VAL A 253 5.40 -16.86 -24.42
CA VAL A 253 6.78 -16.41 -24.26
C VAL A 253 7.50 -16.53 -25.61
N THR A 254 7.80 -15.42 -26.25
CA THR A 254 8.44 -15.40 -27.58
C THR A 254 9.94 -15.17 -27.52
N ALA A 255 10.46 -14.60 -26.43
CA ALA A 255 11.89 -14.45 -26.21
C ALA A 255 12.24 -14.40 -24.72
N ILE A 256 13.41 -14.94 -24.37
CA ILE A 256 14.04 -14.78 -23.07
C ILE A 256 15.47 -14.28 -23.29
N THR A 257 15.78 -13.07 -22.82
CA THR A 257 17.08 -12.43 -22.98
C THR A 257 17.74 -12.27 -21.62
N ARG A 258 19.03 -12.61 -21.50
CA ARG A 258 19.78 -12.42 -20.26
C ARG A 258 20.32 -10.99 -20.18
N GLU A 259 19.86 -10.24 -19.19
CA GLU A 259 20.29 -8.84 -18.95
C GLU A 259 21.51 -8.77 -18.03
N SER A 260 21.63 -9.72 -17.08
CA SER A 260 22.79 -9.87 -16.21
C SER A 260 22.90 -11.28 -15.65
N GLU A 261 23.84 -11.52 -14.74
CA GLU A 261 23.99 -12.79 -14.04
C GLU A 261 22.68 -13.23 -13.35
N SER A 262 21.92 -12.28 -12.80
CA SER A 262 20.72 -12.56 -12.01
C SER A 262 19.43 -11.99 -12.60
N VAL A 263 19.44 -11.45 -13.83
CA VAL A 263 18.29 -10.76 -14.44
C VAL A 263 18.05 -11.27 -15.86
N ILE A 264 16.79 -11.56 -16.17
CA ILE A 264 16.33 -11.90 -17.53
C ILE A 264 15.16 -11.00 -17.93
N SER A 265 15.07 -10.65 -19.21
CA SER A 265 13.90 -10.08 -19.86
C SER A 265 13.10 -11.18 -20.55
N ILE A 266 11.78 -11.11 -20.46
CA ILE A 266 10.84 -12.06 -21.05
C ILE A 266 9.91 -11.25 -21.95
N ARG A 267 9.84 -11.62 -23.24
CA ARG A 267 8.88 -11.06 -24.20
C ARG A 267 7.63 -11.93 -24.26
N LEU A 268 6.48 -11.29 -24.19
CA LEU A 268 5.14 -11.89 -24.17
C LEU A 268 4.32 -11.34 -25.34
N GLU A 269 3.77 -12.24 -26.15
CA GLU A 269 2.94 -11.92 -27.31
C GLU A 269 1.62 -12.70 -27.27
N ASP A 270 0.63 -12.24 -28.03
CA ASP A 270 -0.59 -13.01 -28.22
C ASP A 270 -0.31 -14.31 -28.98
N PRO A 271 -0.83 -15.48 -28.55
CA PRO A 271 -0.61 -16.76 -29.24
C PRO A 271 -1.10 -16.78 -30.70
N ASN A 272 -2.03 -15.91 -31.08
CA ASN A 272 -2.56 -15.82 -32.44
C ASN A 272 -1.90 -14.68 -33.25
N GLY A 273 -0.84 -14.05 -32.73
CA GLY A 273 -0.14 -12.95 -33.39
C GLY A 273 -0.91 -11.62 -33.37
N ALA A 274 -1.99 -11.51 -32.58
CA ALA A 274 -2.69 -10.25 -32.42
C ALA A 274 -1.84 -9.23 -31.64
N ARG A 275 -1.90 -7.97 -32.05
CA ARG A 275 -1.19 -6.88 -31.38
C ARG A 275 -1.77 -6.67 -29.98
N LEU A 276 -0.92 -6.67 -28.95
CA LEU A 276 -1.37 -6.43 -27.59
C LEU A 276 -1.69 -4.94 -27.37
N PRO A 277 -2.69 -4.61 -26.52
CA PRO A 277 -3.04 -3.23 -26.20
C PRO A 277 -1.86 -2.44 -25.62
N ALA A 278 -1.72 -1.18 -26.02
CA ALA A 278 -0.67 -0.31 -25.47
C ALA A 278 -0.82 -0.17 -23.94
N ALA A 279 0.30 -0.30 -23.23
CA ALA A 279 0.35 -0.04 -21.81
C ALA A 279 0.74 1.41 -21.53
N ARG A 280 0.41 1.93 -20.35
CA ARG A 280 0.93 3.25 -19.95
C ARG A 280 2.35 3.08 -19.37
N PRO A 281 3.31 3.97 -19.70
CA PRO A 281 4.69 3.83 -19.28
C PRO A 281 4.80 3.87 -17.75
N GLY A 282 5.27 2.78 -17.13
CA GLY A 282 5.32 2.60 -15.66
C GLY A 282 4.37 1.54 -15.09
N GLN A 283 3.38 1.09 -15.89
CA GLN A 283 2.48 0.00 -15.50
C GLN A 283 3.19 -1.36 -15.35
N TYR A 284 2.49 -2.31 -14.73
CA TYR A 284 2.94 -3.67 -14.51
C TYR A 284 1.91 -4.70 -15.00
N LEU A 285 2.38 -5.93 -15.20
CA LEU A 285 1.55 -7.11 -15.44
C LEU A 285 1.47 -7.97 -14.17
N THR A 286 0.32 -8.60 -13.92
CA THR A 286 0.20 -9.67 -12.93
C THR A 286 0.29 -11.02 -13.61
N LEU A 287 1.31 -11.79 -13.25
CA LEU A 287 1.54 -13.15 -13.71
C LEU A 287 0.97 -14.14 -12.70
N ARG A 288 0.24 -15.13 -13.19
CA ARG A 288 -0.08 -16.35 -12.44
C ARG A 288 0.87 -17.45 -12.90
N VAL A 289 1.79 -17.84 -12.02
CA VAL A 289 2.74 -18.93 -12.29
C VAL A 289 2.43 -20.12 -11.39
N GLN A 290 2.78 -21.32 -11.85
CA GLN A 290 2.69 -22.55 -11.05
C GLN A 290 4.10 -23.13 -10.85
N PRO A 291 4.83 -22.69 -9.81
CA PRO A 291 6.21 -23.12 -9.60
C PRO A 291 6.32 -24.59 -9.14
N ASP A 292 5.22 -25.25 -8.79
CA ASP A 292 5.24 -26.64 -8.35
C ASP A 292 4.09 -27.41 -8.98
N THR A 293 4.34 -28.69 -9.26
CA THR A 293 3.40 -29.67 -9.80
C THR A 293 2.23 -29.95 -8.85
N GLN A 294 2.33 -29.57 -7.57
CA GLN A 294 1.29 -29.70 -6.54
C GLN A 294 0.25 -28.56 -6.51
N GLN A 295 0.03 -27.87 -7.64
CA GLN A 295 -1.10 -26.96 -7.91
C GLN A 295 -1.22 -25.63 -7.12
N ARG A 296 -0.19 -25.18 -6.39
CA ARG A 296 -0.25 -23.83 -5.78
C ARG A 296 0.18 -22.74 -6.77
N SER A 297 -0.79 -22.04 -7.34
CA SER A 297 -0.54 -20.86 -8.19
C SER A 297 -0.03 -19.69 -7.34
N VAL A 298 1.00 -19.02 -7.83
CA VAL A 298 1.59 -17.83 -7.21
C VAL A 298 1.34 -16.63 -8.13
N LEU A 299 0.75 -15.56 -7.58
CA LEU A 299 0.56 -14.30 -8.29
C LEU A 299 1.74 -13.35 -8.01
N ARG A 300 2.33 -12.76 -9.06
CA ARG A 300 3.38 -11.75 -8.92
C ARG A 300 3.22 -10.64 -9.93
N ASN A 301 3.59 -9.43 -9.51
CA ASN A 301 3.57 -8.25 -10.35
C ASN A 301 4.97 -7.98 -10.90
N TYR A 302 5.06 -7.68 -12.19
CA TYR A 302 6.31 -7.28 -12.85
C TYR A 302 6.05 -6.05 -13.71
N SER A 303 6.77 -4.97 -13.43
CA SER A 303 6.72 -3.76 -14.25
C SER A 303 7.09 -4.07 -15.69
N LEU A 304 6.37 -3.42 -16.60
CA LEU A 304 6.73 -3.41 -18.01
C LEU A 304 8.04 -2.65 -18.16
N SER A 305 8.95 -3.20 -18.95
CA SER A 305 10.28 -2.63 -19.19
C SER A 305 10.52 -2.27 -20.65
N GLY A 306 9.65 -2.70 -21.57
CA GLY A 306 9.77 -2.43 -23.00
C GLY A 306 9.00 -1.18 -23.47
N PRO A 307 9.00 -0.91 -24.79
CA PRO A 307 8.26 0.20 -25.35
C PRO A 307 6.74 0.05 -25.14
N PRO A 308 6.01 1.13 -24.82
CA PRO A 308 4.61 1.03 -24.38
C PRO A 308 3.63 0.56 -25.48
N ASP A 309 3.89 0.90 -26.74
CA ASP A 309 3.06 0.56 -27.90
C ASP A 309 3.76 -0.39 -28.87
N ALA A 310 4.59 -1.31 -28.37
CA ALA A 310 5.32 -2.25 -29.22
C ALA A 310 4.45 -3.37 -29.83
N GLY A 311 3.21 -3.52 -29.36
CA GLY A 311 2.33 -4.64 -29.71
C GLY A 311 2.66 -5.97 -29.03
N TYR A 312 3.68 -5.97 -28.18
CA TYR A 312 4.07 -7.06 -27.28
C TYR A 312 4.38 -6.46 -25.90
N TYR A 313 4.46 -7.29 -24.86
CA TYR A 313 4.96 -6.86 -23.56
C TYR A 313 6.35 -7.41 -23.27
N ARG A 314 7.18 -6.62 -22.59
CA ARG A 314 8.43 -7.08 -21.99
C ARG A 314 8.38 -6.85 -20.50
N ILE A 315 8.63 -7.91 -19.72
CA ILE A 315 8.92 -7.83 -18.29
C ILE A 315 10.37 -8.19 -18.06
N THR A 316 10.96 -7.68 -16.99
CA THR A 316 12.33 -8.06 -16.62
C THR A 316 12.39 -8.47 -15.16
N VAL A 317 12.92 -9.66 -14.92
CA VAL A 317 12.80 -10.40 -13.67
C VAL A 317 14.17 -10.64 -13.09
N LYS A 318 14.40 -10.12 -11.89
CA LYS A 318 15.55 -10.49 -11.06
C LYS A 318 15.29 -11.80 -10.32
N ARG A 319 16.28 -12.69 -10.31
CA ARG A 319 16.27 -13.93 -9.53
C ARG A 319 16.43 -13.58 -8.06
N GLU A 320 15.48 -14.03 -7.27
CA GLU A 320 15.54 -13.96 -5.81
C GLU A 320 15.85 -15.37 -5.29
N HIS A 321 16.80 -15.50 -4.35
CA HIS A 321 17.33 -16.79 -3.90
C HIS A 321 16.21 -17.75 -3.44
N ASP A 322 15.25 -17.24 -2.66
CA ASP A 322 14.11 -17.99 -2.13
C ASP A 322 12.79 -17.66 -2.85
N GLY A 323 12.88 -17.02 -4.03
CA GLY A 323 11.71 -16.58 -4.79
C GLY A 323 11.12 -17.71 -5.63
N ALA A 324 10.00 -18.30 -5.20
CA ALA A 324 9.34 -19.38 -5.96
C ALA A 324 9.02 -19.00 -7.42
N ALA A 325 8.44 -17.81 -7.64
CA ALA A 325 8.08 -17.32 -8.96
C ALA A 325 9.29 -16.93 -9.82
N SER A 326 10.21 -16.12 -9.29
CA SER A 326 11.42 -15.71 -10.03
C SER A 326 12.35 -16.90 -10.28
N GLY A 327 12.42 -17.86 -9.37
CA GLY A 327 13.09 -19.14 -9.56
C GLY A 327 12.50 -19.91 -10.74
N TYR A 328 11.17 -20.11 -10.77
CA TYR A 328 10.49 -20.75 -11.90
C TYR A 328 10.77 -20.04 -13.24
N LEU A 329 10.60 -18.72 -13.29
CA LEU A 329 10.81 -17.93 -14.50
C LEU A 329 12.26 -18.01 -15.02
N HIS A 330 13.24 -18.19 -14.13
CA HIS A 330 14.65 -18.29 -14.50
C HIS A 330 15.09 -19.70 -14.89
N THR A 331 14.49 -20.75 -14.34
CA THR A 331 15.03 -22.11 -14.47
C THR A 331 14.14 -23.08 -15.24
N ARG A 332 12.85 -22.77 -15.40
CA ARG A 332 11.87 -23.67 -16.01
C ARG A 332 11.10 -23.08 -17.18
N LEU A 333 10.91 -21.76 -17.20
CA LEU A 333 10.24 -21.10 -18.31
C LEU A 333 11.09 -21.21 -19.59
N ALA A 334 10.47 -21.59 -20.70
CA ALA A 334 11.07 -21.68 -22.02
C ALA A 334 10.31 -20.82 -23.04
N VAL A 335 10.98 -20.50 -24.15
CA VAL A 335 10.31 -19.91 -25.32
C VAL A 335 9.30 -20.91 -25.88
N GLY A 336 8.09 -20.43 -26.17
CA GLY A 336 6.95 -21.25 -26.57
C GLY A 336 5.97 -21.55 -25.43
N ASP A 337 6.38 -21.39 -24.16
CA ASP A 337 5.49 -21.58 -23.02
C ASP A 337 4.39 -20.51 -22.98
N GLN A 338 3.25 -20.88 -22.39
CA GLN A 338 2.15 -19.96 -22.13
C GLN A 338 2.13 -19.53 -20.66
N LEU A 339 1.83 -18.26 -20.44
CA LEU A 339 1.66 -17.68 -19.12
C LEU A 339 0.30 -17.01 -19.00
N ASP A 340 -0.34 -17.22 -17.86
CA ASP A 340 -1.56 -16.51 -17.47
C ASP A 340 -1.23 -15.08 -17.04
N ILE A 341 -1.69 -14.09 -17.82
CA ILE A 341 -1.40 -12.67 -17.62
C ILE A 341 -2.69 -11.87 -17.41
N ALA A 342 -2.76 -11.10 -16.33
CA ALA A 342 -3.76 -10.05 -16.20
C ALA A 342 -3.31 -8.80 -16.96
N ALA A 343 -4.25 -8.02 -17.49
CA ALA A 343 -3.96 -6.82 -18.27
C ALA A 343 -3.04 -5.82 -17.53
N PRO A 344 -2.33 -4.95 -18.27
CA PRO A 344 -1.55 -3.87 -17.68
C PRO A 344 -2.35 -3.07 -16.66
N ARG A 345 -1.77 -2.90 -15.48
CA ARG A 345 -2.35 -2.17 -14.35
C ARG A 345 -1.28 -1.30 -13.71
N GLY A 346 -1.73 -0.38 -12.88
CA GLY A 346 -0.83 0.46 -12.11
C GLY A 346 -0.91 1.90 -12.54
N THR A 347 -0.40 2.71 -11.64
CA THR A 347 -0.80 4.09 -11.47
C THR A 347 0.40 5.01 -11.30
N PHE A 348 1.53 4.41 -10.95
CA PHE A 348 2.85 4.97 -11.13
C PHE A 348 3.15 4.95 -12.63
N ILE A 349 2.85 6.06 -13.30
CA ILE A 349 2.99 6.19 -14.74
C ILE A 349 3.59 7.55 -15.08
N LEU A 350 4.21 7.63 -16.26
CA LEU A 350 4.67 8.91 -16.79
C LEU A 350 3.46 9.84 -17.00
N ASP A 351 3.51 11.03 -16.40
CA ASP A 351 2.53 12.07 -16.65
C ASP A 351 2.68 12.64 -18.06
N ARG A 352 1.58 13.19 -18.59
CA ARG A 352 1.53 13.80 -19.93
C ARG A 352 1.78 15.32 -19.91
N THR A 353 2.31 15.84 -18.82
CA THR A 353 2.60 17.28 -18.71
C THR A 353 3.92 17.61 -19.41
N HIS A 354 4.21 18.90 -19.58
CA HIS A 354 5.51 19.36 -20.08
C HIS A 354 6.52 19.64 -18.95
N ALA A 355 6.22 19.29 -17.71
CA ALA A 355 7.13 19.51 -16.58
C ALA A 355 8.41 18.65 -16.71
N PRO A 356 9.55 19.07 -16.12
CA PRO A 356 10.74 18.23 -16.05
C PRO A 356 10.45 16.84 -15.47
N VAL A 357 11.13 15.80 -16.00
CA VAL A 357 10.99 14.42 -15.56
C VAL A 357 12.24 13.98 -14.82
N LEU A 358 12.05 13.47 -13.61
CA LEU A 358 13.11 12.89 -12.80
C LEU A 358 12.92 11.38 -12.66
N LEU A 359 13.70 10.61 -13.43
CA LEU A 359 13.70 9.15 -13.45
C LEU A 359 14.78 8.61 -12.50
N ILE A 360 14.40 8.27 -11.27
CA ILE A 360 15.32 7.72 -10.25
C ILE A 360 15.10 6.22 -10.10
N SER A 361 16.18 5.44 -10.17
CA SER A 361 16.12 3.99 -9.96
C SER A 361 17.37 3.39 -9.33
N ALA A 362 17.22 2.19 -8.77
CA ALA A 362 18.34 1.38 -8.31
C ALA A 362 18.13 -0.10 -8.65
N GLY A 363 19.15 -0.72 -9.26
CA GLY A 363 19.10 -2.11 -9.74
C GLY A 363 17.88 -2.37 -10.63
N ILE A 364 17.17 -3.48 -10.36
CA ILE A 364 15.99 -3.87 -11.16
C ILE A 364 14.79 -2.90 -11.05
N GLY A 365 14.83 -1.95 -10.09
CA GLY A 365 13.90 -0.83 -10.03
C GLY A 365 13.94 0.07 -11.27
N ALA A 366 14.90 -0.11 -12.18
CA ALA A 366 14.95 0.56 -13.47
C ALA A 366 13.79 0.17 -14.41
N THR A 367 13.12 -0.97 -14.20
CA THR A 367 12.10 -1.50 -15.11
C THR A 367 10.98 -0.52 -15.47
N PRO A 368 10.21 0.06 -14.52
CA PRO A 368 9.14 0.99 -14.89
C PRO A 368 9.67 2.30 -15.49
N VAL A 369 10.80 2.82 -14.98
CA VAL A 369 11.36 4.08 -15.49
C VAL A 369 12.03 3.93 -16.86
N LEU A 370 12.48 2.72 -17.22
CA LEU A 370 12.92 2.41 -18.58
C LEU A 370 11.76 2.44 -19.57
N ALA A 371 10.58 1.93 -19.20
CA ALA A 371 9.39 2.06 -20.02
C ALA A 371 8.99 3.54 -20.21
N MET A 372 9.15 4.38 -19.17
CA MET A 372 8.97 5.83 -19.28
C MET A 372 9.99 6.47 -20.22
N LEU A 373 11.26 6.07 -20.13
CA LEU A 373 12.31 6.55 -21.03
C LEU A 373 12.06 6.17 -22.49
N HIS A 374 11.57 4.95 -22.76
CA HIS A 374 11.10 4.55 -24.09
C HIS A 374 10.04 5.49 -24.63
N ALA A 375 9.02 5.79 -23.82
CA ALA A 375 7.94 6.70 -24.23
C ALA A 375 8.46 8.10 -24.56
N LEU A 376 9.34 8.66 -23.70
CA LEU A 376 9.95 9.96 -23.92
C LEU A 376 10.77 10.00 -25.22
N ALA A 377 11.54 8.94 -25.49
CA ALA A 377 12.35 8.83 -26.71
C ALA A 377 11.48 8.68 -27.97
N GLU A 378 10.45 7.84 -27.93
CA GLU A 378 9.52 7.64 -29.05
C GLU A 378 8.75 8.93 -29.39
N GLU A 379 8.35 9.70 -28.38
CA GLU A 379 7.70 11.00 -28.53
C GLU A 379 8.67 12.14 -28.91
N HIS A 380 9.98 11.87 -28.96
CA HIS A 380 11.03 12.88 -29.17
C HIS A 380 10.87 14.07 -28.21
N SER A 381 10.61 13.75 -26.93
CA SER A 381 10.27 14.72 -25.89
C SER A 381 11.33 15.83 -25.75
N ASP A 382 10.85 17.07 -25.64
CA ASP A 382 11.63 18.27 -25.38
C ASP A 382 11.76 18.61 -23.88
N ARG A 383 11.07 17.84 -23.03
CA ARG A 383 11.14 17.96 -21.56
C ARG A 383 12.58 17.85 -21.07
N GLU A 384 12.88 18.56 -19.99
CA GLU A 384 14.12 18.33 -19.23
C GLU A 384 14.01 16.97 -18.53
N ILE A 385 14.95 16.06 -18.80
CA ILE A 385 14.89 14.67 -18.35
C ILE A 385 16.15 14.35 -17.56
N TRP A 386 15.96 13.90 -16.31
CA TRP A 386 17.03 13.48 -15.42
C TRP A 386 16.98 11.96 -15.24
N TRP A 387 18.03 11.26 -15.68
CA TRP A 387 18.22 9.83 -15.47
C TRP A 387 19.22 9.58 -14.35
N LEU A 388 18.71 9.20 -13.17
CA LEU A 388 19.52 8.90 -11.99
C LEU A 388 19.44 7.39 -11.69
N HIS A 389 20.54 6.67 -11.90
CA HIS A 389 20.56 5.21 -11.71
C HIS A 389 21.67 4.75 -10.78
N GLY A 390 21.33 3.85 -9.84
CA GLY A 390 22.29 3.19 -8.97
C GLY A 390 22.40 1.69 -9.25
N SER A 391 23.61 1.17 -9.45
CA SER A 391 23.90 -0.27 -9.51
C SER A 391 25.03 -0.65 -8.56
N ARG A 392 25.34 -1.94 -8.45
CA ARG A 392 26.54 -2.39 -7.72
C ARG A 392 27.78 -2.13 -8.57
N ASN A 393 27.78 -2.61 -9.81
CA ASN A 393 28.88 -2.60 -10.76
C ASN A 393 28.31 -2.75 -12.19
N ARG A 394 29.19 -2.76 -13.20
CA ARG A 394 28.79 -2.88 -14.62
C ARG A 394 28.01 -4.17 -14.91
N ARG A 395 28.47 -5.31 -14.38
CA ARG A 395 27.82 -6.62 -14.59
C ARG A 395 26.41 -6.73 -14.04
N GLU A 396 26.03 -5.92 -13.06
CA GLU A 396 24.68 -5.88 -12.50
C GLU A 396 23.83 -4.70 -13.04
N HIS A 397 24.42 -3.79 -13.82
CA HIS A 397 23.73 -2.64 -14.42
C HIS A 397 22.90 -3.10 -15.63
N SER A 398 21.68 -3.59 -15.34
CA SER A 398 20.73 -4.00 -16.37
C SER A 398 20.33 -2.81 -17.25
N PHE A 399 20.15 -3.03 -18.56
CA PHE A 399 19.73 -2.04 -19.55
C PHE A 399 20.70 -0.88 -19.84
N ALA A 400 21.94 -0.91 -19.36
CA ALA A 400 22.88 0.21 -19.52
C ALA A 400 23.00 0.70 -20.99
N ALA A 401 23.20 -0.24 -21.92
CA ALA A 401 23.32 0.09 -23.35
C ALA A 401 21.99 0.58 -23.96
N GLU A 402 20.87 0.00 -23.54
CA GLU A 402 19.54 0.37 -24.02
C GLU A 402 19.16 1.78 -23.54
N ALA A 403 19.33 2.07 -22.25
CA ALA A 403 19.10 3.40 -21.69
C ALA A 403 20.01 4.44 -22.34
N HIS A 404 21.30 4.14 -22.55
CA HIS A 404 22.22 5.04 -23.26
C HIS A 404 21.69 5.37 -24.66
N GLY A 405 21.26 4.37 -25.43
CA GLY A 405 20.72 4.58 -26.78
C GLY A 405 19.50 5.50 -26.80
N LEU A 406 18.56 5.32 -25.86
CA LEU A 406 17.36 6.16 -25.72
C LEU A 406 17.69 7.59 -25.27
N LEU A 407 18.63 7.73 -24.33
CA LEU A 407 19.07 9.05 -23.85
C LEU A 407 19.79 9.83 -24.95
N ALA A 408 20.57 9.15 -25.80
CA ALA A 408 21.27 9.77 -26.92
C ALA A 408 20.34 10.28 -28.02
N SER A 409 19.09 9.80 -28.11
CA SER A 409 18.08 10.34 -29.04
C SER A 409 17.32 11.56 -28.51
N LEU A 410 17.57 11.95 -27.25
CA LEU A 410 16.90 13.07 -26.58
C LEU A 410 17.85 14.27 -26.46
N THR A 411 17.28 15.48 -26.38
CA THR A 411 18.06 16.73 -26.49
C THR A 411 18.34 17.42 -25.16
N ASN A 412 17.48 17.26 -24.14
CA ASN A 412 17.59 17.92 -22.84
C ASN A 412 17.71 16.91 -21.70
N VAL A 413 18.83 16.16 -21.68
CA VAL A 413 19.05 15.05 -20.76
C VAL A 413 20.22 15.29 -19.80
N HIS A 414 20.01 14.91 -18.55
CA HIS A 414 21.01 14.88 -17.48
C HIS A 414 21.13 13.46 -16.95
N THR A 415 22.34 12.89 -16.96
CA THR A 415 22.55 11.49 -16.57
C THR A 415 23.53 11.37 -15.41
N HIS A 416 23.14 10.58 -14.40
CA HIS A 416 24.01 10.24 -13.28
C HIS A 416 23.87 8.76 -12.90
N VAL A 417 24.90 7.98 -13.16
CA VAL A 417 25.02 6.56 -12.88
C VAL A 417 26.00 6.35 -11.73
N TYR A 418 25.55 5.69 -10.67
CA TYR A 418 26.35 5.43 -9.48
C TYR A 418 26.61 3.94 -9.32
N TYR A 419 27.87 3.56 -9.10
CA TYR A 419 28.23 2.19 -8.71
C TYR A 419 28.63 2.14 -7.25
N SER A 420 27.87 1.38 -6.47
CA SER A 420 28.10 1.24 -5.02
C SER A 420 29.23 0.29 -4.66
N ARG A 421 29.63 -0.58 -5.58
CA ARG A 421 30.74 -1.53 -5.44
C ARG A 421 31.31 -1.88 -6.83
N PRO A 422 31.93 -0.90 -7.54
CA PRO A 422 32.48 -1.12 -8.87
C PRO A 422 33.51 -2.26 -8.85
N ASP A 423 33.55 -3.05 -9.93
CA ASP A 423 34.60 -4.04 -10.12
C ASP A 423 35.91 -3.35 -10.59
N PRO A 424 37.10 -3.98 -10.44
CA PRO A 424 38.37 -3.34 -10.79
C PRO A 424 38.45 -2.82 -12.24
N ASP A 425 37.73 -3.44 -13.16
CA ASP A 425 37.72 -3.08 -14.58
C ASP A 425 36.60 -2.08 -14.95
N ASP A 426 35.80 -1.62 -13.98
CA ASP A 426 34.79 -0.58 -14.17
C ASP A 426 35.45 0.80 -14.16
N LEU A 427 35.29 1.59 -15.23
CA LEU A 427 35.94 2.91 -15.34
C LEU A 427 34.94 4.04 -15.06
N GLU A 428 35.24 4.85 -14.05
CA GLU A 428 34.52 6.09 -13.77
C GLU A 428 34.66 7.08 -14.93
N GLY A 429 33.58 7.77 -15.29
CA GLY A 429 33.49 8.64 -16.47
C GLY A 429 33.23 7.92 -17.80
N ARG A 430 33.22 6.58 -17.82
CA ARG A 430 32.85 5.78 -19.00
C ARG A 430 31.69 4.83 -18.72
N ASP A 431 31.80 4.04 -17.66
CA ASP A 431 30.85 2.98 -17.31
C ASP A 431 29.84 3.40 -16.24
N PHE A 432 30.24 4.38 -15.42
CA PHE A 432 29.44 5.03 -14.39
C PHE A 432 30.05 6.40 -14.07
N ASP A 433 29.31 7.28 -13.39
CA ASP A 433 29.74 8.65 -13.10
C ASP A 433 30.40 8.80 -11.73
N ARG A 434 29.91 8.10 -10.71
CA ARG A 434 30.41 8.23 -9.33
C ARG A 434 30.36 6.93 -8.54
N VAL A 435 31.34 6.73 -7.67
CA VAL A 435 31.32 5.63 -6.68
C VAL A 435 30.39 5.98 -5.53
N GLY A 436 29.54 5.03 -5.14
CA GLY A 436 28.67 5.15 -3.96
C GLY A 436 27.20 4.87 -4.28
N ARG A 437 26.31 5.42 -3.45
CA ARG A 437 24.87 5.36 -3.65
C ARG A 437 24.34 6.75 -3.98
N LEU A 438 23.22 6.81 -4.68
CA LEU A 438 22.49 8.05 -4.89
C LEU A 438 22.13 8.69 -3.54
N THR A 439 22.37 9.99 -3.41
CA THR A 439 22.06 10.80 -2.22
C THR A 439 21.24 12.03 -2.62
N GLY A 440 20.43 12.56 -1.71
CA GLY A 440 19.60 13.74 -1.96
C GLY A 440 20.39 15.01 -2.29
N SER A 441 21.68 15.06 -1.93
CA SER A 441 22.60 16.14 -2.30
C SER A 441 22.85 16.26 -3.81
N LEU A 442 22.44 15.27 -4.61
CA LEU A 442 22.52 15.33 -6.07
C LEU A 442 21.46 16.27 -6.69
N LEU A 443 20.39 16.57 -5.93
CA LEU A 443 19.27 17.43 -6.34
C LEU A 443 19.26 18.78 -5.60
N ALA A 444 20.28 19.05 -4.79
CA ALA A 444 20.50 20.29 -4.05
C ALA A 444 21.52 21.15 -4.79
#